data_AF-A0A0V1PSG0-F1
#
_entry.id   AF-A0A0V1PSG0-F1
#
_cell.length_a   1.000
_cell.length_b   1.000
_cell.length_c   1.000
_cell.angle_alpha   90.00
_cell.angle_beta   90.00
_cell.angle_gamma   90.00
#
_symmetry.space_group_name_H-M   'P 1'
#
loop_
_entity.id
_entity.type
_entity.pdbx_description
1 polymer ?
#
loop_
_entity_poly.entity_id
_entity_poly.type
_entity_poly.pdbx_seq_one_letter_code
_entity_poly.pdbx_strand_id
1 'polypeptide(L)'
;MSDYSSQTVVQLKELLISRSLPTDGKKADLVQRLVDNDAQSSEAQPEETQQAETSAPSVEEPASENAPESKDDGESTLKVIQPSEKNEETTKEEEAKQKPPVLTPEERKQLAVDLINKKIQRAEKFGDETAAEAARKDLARVEKFGVELGTALAREIGLVDRSLPNGHKKNFKNFKNKKNFKPNFKNRRRN
;
A
#
# COMPACT_ATOMS: atom_id res chain seq x y z
N MET A 1 -28.37 16.36 21.88
CA MET A 1 -27.19 16.20 21.00
C MET A 1 -26.77 14.75 21.04
N SER A 2 -26.50 14.15 19.89
CA SER A 2 -26.17 12.73 19.77
C SER A 2 -24.65 12.52 19.88
N ASP A 3 -24.20 11.75 20.88
CA ASP A 3 -22.76 11.60 21.20
C ASP A 3 -22.03 10.58 20.31
N TYR A 4 -21.99 10.85 18.99
CA TYR A 4 -21.27 10.06 17.98
C TYR A 4 -19.76 9.94 18.23
N SER A 5 -19.18 10.81 19.05
CA SER A 5 -17.75 10.77 19.45
C SER A 5 -17.34 9.44 20.10
N SER A 6 -18.28 8.78 20.79
CA SER A 6 -18.10 7.49 21.48
C SER A 6 -17.99 6.28 20.55
N GLN A 7 -18.57 6.36 19.35
CA GLN A 7 -18.67 5.24 18.41
C GLN A 7 -17.38 4.98 17.66
N THR A 8 -17.21 3.77 17.12
CA THR A 8 -16.06 3.43 16.27
C THR A 8 -16.24 3.95 14.84
N VAL A 9 -15.14 4.07 14.07
CA VAL A 9 -15.20 4.49 12.66
C VAL A 9 -16.09 3.57 11.82
N VAL A 10 -16.15 2.27 12.14
CA VAL A 10 -17.01 1.30 11.44
C VAL A 10 -18.49 1.64 11.67
N GLN A 11 -18.91 1.78 12.93
CA GLN A 11 -20.28 2.16 13.30
C GLN A 11 -20.70 3.52 12.70
N LEU A 12 -19.79 4.50 12.70
CA LEU A 12 -20.06 5.81 12.09
C LEU A 12 -20.28 5.70 10.57
N LYS A 13 -19.51 4.84 9.87
CA LYS A 13 -19.73 4.58 8.45
C LYS A 13 -21.03 3.82 8.19
N GLU A 14 -21.39 2.86 9.03
CA GLU A 14 -22.68 2.14 8.94
C GLU A 14 -23.85 3.11 9.05
N LEU A 15 -23.85 4.02 10.05
CA LEU A 15 -24.87 5.05 10.20
C LEU A 15 -24.93 6.03 9.02
N LEU A 16 -23.78 6.43 8.47
CA LEU A 16 -23.72 7.29 7.27
C LEU A 16 -24.30 6.56 6.05
N ILE A 17 -24.03 5.27 5.86
CA ILE A 17 -24.63 4.44 4.78
C ILE A 17 -26.15 4.35 4.97
N SER A 18 -26.63 4.08 6.19
CA SER A 18 -28.08 4.04 6.48
C SER A 18 -28.79 5.37 6.22
N ARG A 19 -28.06 6.49 6.26
CA ARG A 19 -28.54 7.85 5.96
C ARG A 19 -28.16 8.33 4.55
N SER A 20 -27.62 7.47 3.69
CA SER A 20 -27.16 7.80 2.32
C SER A 20 -26.12 8.94 2.24
N LEU A 21 -25.34 9.16 3.31
CA LEU A 21 -24.31 10.19 3.41
C LEU A 21 -22.92 9.66 3.01
N PRO A 22 -22.01 10.53 2.49
CA PRO A 22 -20.64 10.13 2.15
C PRO A 22 -19.86 9.59 3.36
N THR A 23 -19.11 8.51 3.16
CA THR A 23 -18.35 7.82 4.23
C THR A 23 -16.85 8.13 4.26
N ASP A 24 -16.39 9.08 3.45
CA ASP A 24 -14.97 9.42 3.31
C ASP A 24 -14.48 10.43 4.36
N GLY A 25 -13.18 10.45 4.63
CA GLY A 25 -12.56 11.37 5.59
C GLY A 25 -12.18 10.74 6.94
N LYS A 26 -11.80 11.59 7.89
CA LYS A 26 -11.38 11.22 9.25
C LYS A 26 -12.58 11.01 10.16
N LYS A 27 -12.37 10.37 11.33
CA LYS A 27 -13.44 10.14 12.33
C LYS A 27 -14.22 11.42 12.68
N ALA A 28 -13.52 12.55 12.82
CA ALA A 28 -14.14 13.85 13.12
C ALA A 28 -15.14 14.26 12.02
N ASP A 29 -14.73 14.18 10.75
CA ASP A 29 -15.55 14.52 9.58
C ASP A 29 -16.81 13.64 9.49
N LEU A 30 -16.70 12.34 9.84
CA LEU A 30 -17.84 11.41 9.89
C LEU A 30 -18.82 11.76 11.01
N VAL A 31 -18.30 12.08 12.21
CA VAL A 31 -19.10 12.57 13.35
C VAL A 31 -19.82 13.86 12.99
N GLN A 32 -19.10 14.82 12.40
CA GLN A 32 -19.65 16.11 12.02
C GLN A 32 -20.80 15.96 11.03
N ARG A 33 -20.66 15.17 9.95
CA ARG A 33 -21.76 14.93 9.00
C ARG A 33 -23.01 14.30 9.65
N LEU A 34 -22.85 13.42 10.63
CA LEU A 34 -23.99 12.88 11.36
C LEU A 34 -24.66 13.97 12.21
N VAL A 35 -23.89 14.75 12.98
CA VAL A 35 -24.41 15.87 13.78
C VAL A 35 -25.12 16.90 12.92
N ASP A 36 -24.50 17.32 11.81
CA ASP A 36 -25.08 18.30 10.87
C ASP A 36 -26.38 17.75 10.26
N ASN A 37 -26.41 16.48 9.86
CA ASN A 37 -27.60 15.84 9.33
C ASN A 37 -28.72 15.69 10.37
N ASP A 38 -28.41 15.38 11.64
CA ASP A 38 -29.41 15.34 12.72
C ASP A 38 -29.93 16.75 13.05
N ALA A 39 -29.07 17.77 13.04
CA ALA A 39 -29.46 19.16 13.25
C ALA A 39 -30.46 19.61 12.16
N GLN A 40 -30.10 19.42 10.89
CA GLN A 40 -30.98 19.69 9.74
C GLN A 40 -32.28 18.88 9.80
N SER A 41 -32.23 17.61 10.23
CA SER A 41 -33.45 16.78 10.39
C SER A 41 -34.32 17.22 11.57
N SER A 42 -33.74 17.85 12.59
CA SER A 42 -34.47 18.35 13.76
C SER A 42 -35.20 19.69 13.54
N GLU A 43 -34.83 20.42 12.49
CA GLU A 43 -35.42 21.72 12.13
C GLU A 43 -36.57 21.59 11.12
N ALA A 44 -36.88 20.37 10.63
CA ALA A 44 -37.87 20.11 9.59
C ALA A 44 -39.09 19.30 10.07
N GLN A 45 -40.07 19.98 10.67
CA GLN A 45 -41.48 19.57 10.54
C GLN A 45 -42.08 20.22 9.27
N PRO A 46 -43.10 19.60 8.65
CA PRO A 46 -43.29 19.70 7.20
C PRO A 46 -44.13 20.90 6.74
N GLU A 47 -43.72 21.51 5.64
CA GLU A 47 -44.65 22.13 4.68
C GLU A 47 -44.61 21.32 3.37
N GLU A 48 -45.71 20.65 3.10
CA GLU A 48 -45.99 19.94 1.86
C GLU A 48 -46.51 20.94 0.81
N THR A 49 -45.71 21.27 -0.21
CA THR A 49 -46.21 21.98 -1.40
C THR A 49 -45.79 21.31 -2.69
N GLN A 50 -46.78 20.67 -3.32
CA GLN A 50 -46.72 20.15 -4.67
C GLN A 50 -47.11 21.27 -5.67
N GLN A 51 -46.30 21.45 -6.72
CA GLN A 51 -46.66 22.06 -8.02
C GLN A 51 -45.43 21.87 -8.95
N ALA A 52 -45.45 21.00 -9.97
CA ALA A 52 -46.17 21.15 -11.24
C ALA A 52 -45.75 22.45 -11.97
N GLU A 53 -44.93 22.37 -13.02
CA GLU A 53 -45.37 22.34 -14.44
C GLU A 53 -46.20 23.58 -14.83
N THR A 54 -45.94 24.37 -15.88
CA THR A 54 -45.10 24.25 -17.09
C THR A 54 -44.99 25.63 -17.77
N SER A 55 -43.94 25.90 -18.57
CA SER A 55 -44.04 26.71 -19.81
C SER A 55 -42.75 26.72 -20.64
N ALA A 56 -42.62 25.74 -21.55
CA ALA A 56 -41.96 25.96 -22.85
C ALA A 56 -43.06 26.40 -23.85
N PRO A 57 -42.74 27.18 -24.91
CA PRO A 57 -42.32 26.54 -26.18
C PRO A 57 -41.11 27.25 -26.85
N SER A 58 -40.23 26.51 -27.55
CA SER A 58 -40.14 26.41 -29.04
C SER A 58 -39.75 27.75 -29.72
N VAL A 59 -38.64 27.84 -30.46
CA VAL A 59 -38.43 27.46 -31.89
C VAL A 59 -36.94 27.77 -32.20
N GLU A 60 -36.11 27.05 -32.98
CA GLU A 60 -36.28 25.89 -33.89
C GLU A 60 -34.97 25.04 -33.99
N GLU A 61 -35.05 23.88 -34.64
CA GLU A 61 -33.95 23.13 -35.30
C GLU A 61 -33.88 23.56 -36.80
N PRO A 62 -32.86 23.26 -37.66
CA PRO A 62 -32.36 21.91 -37.90
C PRO A 62 -30.87 21.72 -38.30
N ALA A 63 -30.43 20.44 -38.29
CA ALA A 63 -29.51 19.74 -39.20
C ALA A 63 -28.39 20.51 -39.95
N SER A 64 -27.16 19.98 -40.10
CA SER A 64 -26.87 18.62 -40.61
C SER A 64 -25.38 18.25 -40.53
N GLU A 65 -25.06 16.96 -40.75
CA GLU A 65 -23.75 16.34 -41.06
C GLU A 65 -22.50 16.71 -40.21
N ASN A 66 -21.66 15.78 -39.72
CA ASN A 66 -21.41 14.40 -40.14
C ASN A 66 -21.02 13.51 -38.94
N ALA A 67 -21.50 12.27 -38.96
CA ALA A 67 -20.91 11.13 -38.26
C ALA A 67 -20.45 10.08 -39.33
N PRO A 68 -20.18 8.81 -39.00
CA PRO A 68 -18.81 8.31 -38.84
C PRO A 68 -18.40 7.24 -39.87
N GLU A 69 -17.10 7.03 -40.07
CA GLU A 69 -16.44 5.77 -40.51
C GLU A 69 -14.90 5.98 -40.50
N SER A 70 -13.96 5.10 -40.16
CA SER A 70 -13.85 3.64 -39.89
C SER A 70 -13.84 2.67 -41.08
N LYS A 71 -12.63 2.35 -41.59
CA LYS A 71 -12.09 1.08 -42.18
C LYS A 71 -10.62 1.36 -42.59
N ASP A 72 -9.65 0.50 -42.28
CA ASP A 72 -9.08 -0.58 -43.14
C ASP A 72 -8.67 -0.07 -44.55
N ASP A 73 -7.51 -0.36 -45.14
CA ASP A 73 -6.56 -1.50 -45.06
C ASP A 73 -5.10 -1.00 -44.82
N GLY A 74 -4.02 -1.79 -44.65
CA GLY A 74 -3.82 -3.23 -44.79
C GLY A 74 -2.79 -3.60 -45.89
N GLU A 75 -1.51 -3.19 -45.79
CA GLU A 75 -0.44 -3.86 -46.56
C GLU A 75 0.90 -3.96 -45.80
N SER A 76 1.47 -5.17 -45.85
CA SER A 76 2.80 -5.53 -45.39
C SER A 76 3.90 -5.26 -46.42
N THR A 77 5.08 -4.80 -46.02
CA THR A 77 6.31 -5.08 -46.79
C THR A 77 7.51 -5.43 -45.90
N LEU A 78 8.15 -6.55 -46.24
CA LEU A 78 9.22 -7.20 -45.49
C LEU A 78 10.61 -6.65 -45.86
N LYS A 79 11.43 -6.35 -44.84
CA LYS A 79 12.90 -6.38 -44.86
C LYS A 79 13.33 -6.80 -43.44
N VAL A 80 13.64 -8.05 -43.13
CA VAL A 80 14.77 -8.87 -43.62
C VAL A 80 16.10 -8.12 -43.50
N ILE A 81 16.64 -8.09 -42.27
CA ILE A 81 18.09 -8.05 -41.99
C ILE A 81 18.35 -9.07 -40.87
N GLN A 82 19.48 -9.76 -40.95
CA GLN A 82 19.77 -11.03 -40.28
C GLN A 82 20.12 -10.89 -38.78
N PRO A 83 19.86 -11.93 -37.95
CA PRO A 83 20.59 -12.12 -36.71
C PRO A 83 22.00 -12.63 -37.02
N SER A 84 23.04 -11.92 -36.54
CA SER A 84 24.42 -12.39 -36.60
C SER A 84 24.77 -13.20 -35.36
N GLU A 85 24.87 -14.52 -35.51
CA GLU A 85 25.33 -15.46 -34.49
C GLU A 85 26.86 -15.45 -34.35
N LYS A 86 27.38 -15.36 -33.10
CA LYS A 86 28.54 -16.11 -32.52
C LYS A 86 29.00 -15.47 -31.20
N ASN A 87 28.98 -16.21 -30.08
CA ASN A 87 30.09 -17.00 -29.47
C ASN A 87 31.17 -16.12 -28.80
N GLU A 88 31.74 -16.43 -27.62
CA GLU A 88 31.66 -17.59 -26.71
C GLU A 88 31.17 -17.16 -25.30
N GLU A 89 30.40 -17.93 -24.53
CA GLU A 89 30.72 -19.17 -23.79
C GLU A 89 31.79 -19.03 -22.67
N THR A 90 31.35 -19.10 -21.41
CA THR A 90 32.11 -19.74 -20.31
C THR A 90 31.19 -20.13 -19.13
N THR A 91 30.53 -21.28 -19.31
CA THR A 91 30.36 -22.35 -18.30
C THR A 91 30.26 -22.00 -16.80
N LYS A 92 29.09 -22.29 -16.21
CA LYS A 92 28.95 -23.51 -15.39
C LYS A 92 27.49 -23.89 -15.12
N GLU A 93 27.11 -25.08 -15.58
CA GLU A 93 25.88 -25.77 -15.21
C GLU A 93 26.04 -26.58 -13.90
N GLU A 94 24.95 -27.22 -13.48
CA GLU A 94 24.76 -28.10 -12.32
C GLU A 94 24.75 -27.36 -10.96
N GLU A 95 23.75 -27.52 -10.09
CA GLU A 95 22.91 -28.71 -9.86
C GLU A 95 21.41 -28.37 -9.78
N ALA A 96 20.59 -29.11 -10.53
CA ALA A 96 19.13 -28.95 -10.50
C ALA A 96 18.52 -29.64 -9.26
N LYS A 97 17.92 -28.85 -8.35
CA LYS A 97 16.95 -29.35 -7.36
C LYS A 97 15.68 -28.53 -7.45
N GLN A 98 14.64 -29.13 -8.05
CA GLN A 98 13.31 -28.56 -8.18
C GLN A 98 12.76 -28.20 -6.80
N LYS A 99 12.43 -26.92 -6.64
CA LYS A 99 11.75 -26.35 -5.47
C LYS A 99 10.46 -25.70 -6.00
N PRO A 100 9.38 -25.59 -5.21
CA PRO A 100 8.13 -24.95 -5.65
C PRO A 100 8.38 -23.52 -6.15
N PRO A 101 7.45 -22.92 -6.92
CA PRO A 101 7.61 -21.59 -7.51
C PRO A 101 7.63 -20.49 -6.44
N VAL A 102 8.77 -20.34 -5.78
CA VAL A 102 9.11 -19.16 -5.00
C VAL A 102 9.59 -18.12 -6.02
N LEU A 103 8.96 -16.93 -6.05
CA LEU A 103 9.27 -15.79 -6.94
C LEU A 103 10.72 -15.81 -7.42
N THR A 104 10.99 -15.69 -8.73
CA THR A 104 12.36 -15.74 -9.23
C THR A 104 13.21 -14.63 -8.60
N PRO A 105 14.54 -14.80 -8.43
CA PRO A 105 15.37 -13.76 -7.81
C PRO A 105 15.29 -12.42 -8.55
N GLU A 106 14.97 -12.45 -9.85
CA GLU A 106 14.78 -11.26 -10.70
C GLU A 106 13.42 -10.58 -10.44
N GLU A 107 12.31 -11.33 -10.38
CA GLU A 107 10.99 -10.80 -9.96
C GLU A 107 11.08 -10.10 -8.59
N ARG A 108 11.78 -10.72 -7.62
CA ARG A 108 11.99 -10.12 -6.29
C ARG A 108 12.74 -8.80 -6.37
N LYS A 109 13.76 -8.72 -7.23
CA LYS A 109 14.56 -7.51 -7.45
C LYS A 109 13.70 -6.42 -8.07
N GLN A 110 12.91 -6.74 -9.10
CA GLN A 110 11.99 -5.80 -9.76
C GLN A 110 10.94 -5.25 -8.77
N LEU A 111 10.25 -6.12 -8.02
CA LEU A 111 9.25 -5.70 -7.04
C LEU A 111 9.83 -4.80 -5.94
N ALA A 112 11.08 -5.05 -5.51
CA ALA A 112 11.75 -4.18 -4.55
C ALA A 112 12.18 -2.83 -5.17
N VAL A 113 12.74 -2.83 -6.39
CA VAL A 113 13.11 -1.60 -7.11
C VAL A 113 11.87 -0.71 -7.30
N ASP A 114 10.74 -1.27 -7.71
CA ASP A 114 9.47 -0.54 -7.86
C ASP A 114 8.97 0.07 -6.54
N LEU A 115 9.06 -0.69 -5.44
CA LEU A 115 8.65 -0.20 -4.12
C LEU A 115 9.60 0.90 -3.62
N ILE A 116 10.90 0.74 -3.82
CA ILE A 116 11.91 1.72 -3.44
C ILE A 116 11.77 3.01 -4.27
N ASN A 117 11.54 2.91 -5.58
CA ASN A 117 11.26 4.07 -6.44
C ASN A 117 10.01 4.83 -5.98
N LYS A 118 8.93 4.12 -5.61
CA LYS A 118 7.73 4.73 -5.01
C LYS A 118 8.01 5.39 -3.65
N LYS A 119 8.93 4.84 -2.85
CA LYS A 119 9.40 5.46 -1.59
C LYS A 119 10.20 6.73 -1.84
N ILE A 120 11.13 6.73 -2.80
CA ILE A 120 11.93 7.91 -3.19
C ILE A 120 10.99 9.03 -3.66
N GLN A 121 10.13 8.75 -4.64
CA GLN A 121 9.16 9.73 -5.15
C GLN A 121 8.23 10.27 -4.08
N ARG A 122 7.83 9.45 -3.10
CA ARG A 122 7.03 9.91 -1.96
C ARG A 122 7.86 10.81 -1.05
N ALA A 123 9.03 10.35 -0.61
CA ALA A 123 9.90 11.12 0.28
C ALA A 123 10.23 12.49 -0.31
N GLU A 124 10.56 12.56 -1.61
CA GLU A 124 10.79 13.81 -2.34
C GLU A 124 9.53 14.70 -2.41
N LYS A 125 8.36 14.14 -2.73
CA LYS A 125 7.08 14.89 -2.76
C LYS A 125 6.65 15.44 -1.39
N PHE A 126 7.06 14.81 -0.29
CA PHE A 126 6.73 15.21 1.07
C PHE A 126 7.89 15.94 1.80
N GLY A 127 9.04 16.15 1.14
CA GLY A 127 10.20 16.85 1.72
C GLY A 127 10.99 16.07 2.77
N ASP A 128 10.84 14.74 2.85
CA ASP A 128 11.61 13.90 3.77
C ASP A 128 12.92 13.42 3.13
N GLU A 129 13.91 14.31 3.13
CA GLU A 129 15.25 14.04 2.59
C GLU A 129 15.91 12.81 3.24
N THR A 130 15.66 12.59 4.54
CA THR A 130 16.25 11.47 5.29
C THR A 130 15.73 10.12 4.82
N ALA A 131 14.43 10.02 4.56
CA ALA A 131 13.81 8.83 3.97
C ALA A 131 14.21 8.65 2.50
N ALA A 132 14.35 9.73 1.73
CA ALA A 132 14.81 9.68 0.34
C ALA A 132 16.24 9.12 0.25
N GLU A 133 17.17 9.59 1.09
CA GLU A 133 18.53 9.06 1.15
C GLU A 133 18.59 7.60 1.57
N ALA A 134 17.81 7.19 2.57
CA ALA A 134 17.75 5.80 3.01
C ALA A 134 17.26 4.89 1.88
N ALA A 135 16.20 5.30 1.17
CA ALA A 135 15.66 4.57 0.03
C ALA A 135 16.66 4.50 -1.14
N ARG A 136 17.41 5.59 -1.44
CA ARG A 136 18.50 5.58 -2.45
C ARG A 136 19.64 4.61 -2.09
N LYS A 137 20.00 4.50 -0.81
CA LYS A 137 21.02 3.53 -0.32
C LYS A 137 20.52 2.09 -0.44
N ASP A 138 19.24 1.84 -0.13
CA ASP A 138 18.58 0.55 -0.31
C ASP A 138 18.50 0.15 -1.79
N LEU A 139 18.20 1.09 -2.69
CA LEU A 139 18.20 0.88 -4.15
C LEU A 139 19.57 0.35 -4.61
N ALA A 140 20.64 1.07 -4.29
CA ALA A 140 22.00 0.68 -4.67
C ALA A 140 22.45 -0.67 -4.07
N ARG A 141 21.89 -1.08 -2.91
CA ARG A 141 22.10 -2.42 -2.35
C ARG A 141 21.34 -3.47 -3.15
N VAL A 142 20.07 -3.24 -3.45
CA VAL A 142 19.22 -4.18 -4.21
C VAL A 142 19.72 -4.37 -5.63
N GLU A 143 20.26 -3.32 -6.27
CA GLU A 143 20.90 -3.43 -7.58
C GLU A 143 22.11 -4.37 -7.58
N LYS A 144 22.97 -4.27 -6.56
CA LYS A 144 24.22 -5.04 -6.43
C LYS A 144 24.02 -6.47 -5.92
N PHE A 145 23.12 -6.66 -4.95
CA PHE A 145 23.00 -7.91 -4.18
C PHE A 145 21.59 -8.55 -4.21
N GLY A 146 20.59 -7.86 -4.78
CA GLY A 146 19.20 -8.30 -4.71
C GLY A 146 18.56 -8.12 -3.33
N VAL A 147 17.49 -8.88 -3.06
CA VAL A 147 16.68 -8.75 -1.84
C VAL A 147 16.89 -9.95 -0.92
N GLU A 148 17.56 -9.72 0.22
CA GLU A 148 17.73 -10.71 1.27
C GLU A 148 16.48 -10.87 2.15
N LEU A 149 16.08 -12.11 2.43
CA LEU A 149 14.92 -12.47 3.26
C LEU A 149 14.97 -11.87 4.69
N GLY A 150 16.17 -11.58 5.23
CA GLY A 150 16.33 -10.99 6.55
C GLY A 150 16.00 -9.49 6.63
N THR A 151 15.79 -8.82 5.50
CA THR A 151 15.63 -7.35 5.43
C THR A 151 14.21 -6.87 5.72
N ALA A 152 14.06 -5.57 6.02
CA ALA A 152 12.76 -4.92 6.07
C ALA A 152 12.05 -5.00 4.70
N LEU A 153 12.78 -4.73 3.61
CA LEU A 153 12.28 -4.76 2.24
C LEU A 153 11.60 -6.09 1.91
N ALA A 154 12.21 -7.24 2.21
CA ALA A 154 11.63 -8.56 1.95
C ALA A 154 10.23 -8.76 2.56
N ARG A 155 9.92 -8.11 3.68
CA ARG A 155 8.60 -8.17 4.35
C ARG A 155 7.62 -7.17 3.77
N GLU A 156 8.12 -6.06 3.23
CA GLU A 156 7.30 -5.09 2.52
C GLU A 156 6.80 -5.68 1.20
N ILE A 157 7.69 -6.33 0.42
CA ILE A 157 7.36 -7.04 -0.84
C ILE A 157 6.74 -8.44 -0.63
N GLY A 158 6.49 -8.87 0.61
CA GLY A 158 5.71 -10.08 0.89
C GLY A 158 6.44 -11.43 0.78
N LEU A 159 7.77 -11.43 0.67
CA LEU A 159 8.59 -12.67 0.67
C LEU A 159 8.67 -13.32 2.05
N VAL A 160 8.46 -12.53 3.11
CA VAL A 160 8.58 -12.94 4.52
C VAL A 160 7.46 -12.31 5.32
N ASP A 161 6.88 -13.07 6.25
CA ASP A 161 5.81 -12.60 7.14
C ASP A 161 6.24 -11.35 7.94
N ARG A 162 5.40 -10.33 7.90
CA ARG A 162 5.56 -9.05 8.62
C ARG A 162 5.48 -9.20 10.14
N SER A 163 4.87 -10.27 10.64
CA SER A 163 4.81 -10.61 12.07
C SER A 163 6.18 -10.98 12.65
N LEU A 164 7.08 -11.53 11.82
CA LEU A 164 8.40 -11.96 12.27
C LEU A 164 9.23 -10.74 12.70
N PRO A 165 9.93 -10.77 13.85
CA PRO A 165 10.71 -9.63 14.31
C PRO A 165 11.89 -9.35 13.37
N ASN A 166 12.26 -8.06 13.18
CA ASN A 166 13.50 -7.73 12.47
C ASN A 166 14.69 -8.32 13.25
N GLY A 167 15.71 -8.83 12.55
CA GLY A 167 16.77 -9.71 13.09
C GLY A 167 17.65 -9.15 14.22
N HIS A 168 17.36 -7.95 14.72
CA HIS A 168 18.06 -7.27 15.80
C HIS A 168 17.37 -7.36 17.18
N LYS A 169 16.63 -8.44 17.48
CA LYS A 169 16.36 -8.82 18.88
C LYS A 169 17.63 -9.34 19.57
N LYS A 170 18.60 -8.44 19.78
CA LYS A 170 19.71 -8.58 20.72
C LYS A 170 19.13 -8.61 22.15
N ASN A 171 18.51 -9.73 22.51
CA ASN A 171 18.08 -10.04 23.87
C ASN A 171 19.30 -10.34 24.77
N PHE A 172 20.20 -9.36 24.92
CA PHE A 172 21.19 -9.32 25.99
C PHE A 172 20.46 -9.03 27.30
N LYS A 173 19.64 -9.99 27.75
CA LYS A 173 19.03 -9.97 29.08
C LYS A 173 20.14 -9.78 30.10
N ASN A 174 19.98 -8.80 30.98
CA ASN A 174 20.97 -8.33 31.94
C ASN A 174 21.65 -9.46 32.75
N PHE A 175 22.77 -9.99 32.25
CA PHE A 175 23.64 -10.92 32.99
C PHE A 175 24.39 -10.24 34.16
N LYS A 176 24.15 -8.94 34.40
CA LYS A 176 24.79 -8.15 35.47
C LYS A 176 24.25 -8.42 36.88
N ASN A 177 23.08 -9.06 37.04
CA ASN A 177 22.51 -9.32 38.38
C ASN A 177 22.95 -10.64 39.05
N LYS A 178 23.84 -11.43 38.44
CA LYS A 178 24.37 -12.67 39.04
C LYS A 178 25.52 -12.47 40.05
N LYS A 179 25.91 -11.24 40.39
CA LYS A 179 26.98 -10.98 41.38
C LYS A 179 26.56 -11.15 42.85
N ASN A 180 25.27 -11.32 43.16
CA ASN A 180 24.79 -11.45 44.54
C ASN A 180 24.45 -12.89 44.97
N PHE A 181 24.67 -13.91 44.13
CA PHE A 181 24.53 -15.31 44.54
C PHE A 181 25.77 -15.77 45.33
N LYS A 182 25.87 -15.33 46.59
CA LYS A 182 26.80 -15.92 47.56
C LYS A 182 26.26 -17.30 47.97
N PRO A 183 26.91 -18.42 47.64
CA PRO A 183 26.53 -19.70 48.22
C PRO A 183 26.78 -19.64 49.72
N ASN A 184 25.72 -19.78 50.52
CA ASN A 184 25.77 -19.56 51.96
C ASN A 184 26.39 -20.74 52.71
N PHE A 185 27.70 -20.96 52.51
CA PHE A 185 28.52 -21.91 53.27
C PHE A 185 28.80 -21.38 54.70
N LYS A 186 27.74 -21.07 55.46
CA LYS A 186 27.84 -20.80 56.90
C LYS A 186 27.76 -22.12 57.67
N ASN A 187 28.93 -22.60 58.07
CA ASN A 187 29.21 -23.36 59.29
C ASN A 187 27.98 -23.93 60.03
N ARG A 188 27.58 -25.17 59.70
CA ARG A 188 27.17 -26.11 60.75
C ARG A 188 28.44 -26.68 61.37
N ARG A 189 29.05 -25.95 62.31
CA ARG A 189 30.08 -26.53 63.17
C ARG A 189 29.43 -27.66 63.97
N ARG A 190 30.08 -28.81 63.98
CA ARG A 190 29.93 -29.81 65.05
C ARG A 190 30.58 -29.25 66.31
N ASN A 191 29.99 -29.59 67.46
CA ASN A 191 30.45 -29.34 68.83
C ASN A 191 30.43 -27.86 69.25
#